data_AF-A0A2G5DTV9-F1
#
_entry.id   AF-A0A2G5DTV9-F1
#
_cell.length_a   1.000
_cell.length_b   1.000
_cell.length_c   1.000
_cell.angle_alpha   90.00
_cell.angle_beta   90.00
_cell.angle_gamma   90.00
#
_symmetry.space_group_name_H-M   'P 1'
#
loop_
_entity.id
_entity.type
_entity.pdbx_description
1 polymer ?
#
loop_
_entity_poly.entity_id
_entity_poly.type
_entity_poly.pdbx_seq_one_letter_code
_entity_poly.pdbx_strand_id
1 'polypeptide(L)'
;MTEPHCHVRSISMPTRSHPITVEIEKILRTLRTSELSTRLKSETINVHLAGLIEAYNCIEDLLQLPLTQQGMSSRCHEKWIEDELNESVRLLDVCSTAKDVLLQMKDQAQDLQTVLRSRGSEADKQQKVRAYLCFRKKMNKNINKCLGELKRMDTTSVPTSLVSQDQHQEMVIKVVKEVREITISFFHTLLSFISSPALKPKSRKWSLVSKFIHNGKKGLEALETSIKDLETGLQCLFKRLIEFRVTLLNICTQ
;
A
#
# COMPACT_ATOMS: atom_id res chain seq x y z
N MET A 1 25.54 -66.03 -23.70
CA MET A 1 25.55 -65.36 -22.39
C MET A 1 25.66 -63.87 -22.67
N THR A 2 24.55 -63.15 -22.55
CA THR A 2 24.48 -61.71 -22.83
C THR A 2 23.86 -61.05 -21.60
N GLU A 3 24.66 -60.28 -20.87
CA GLU A 3 24.22 -59.51 -19.70
C GLU A 3 23.27 -58.39 -20.14
N PRO A 4 22.17 -58.13 -19.39
CA PRO A 4 21.38 -56.93 -19.60
C PRO A 4 22.02 -55.74 -18.88
N HIS A 5 22.40 -54.73 -19.64
CA HIS A 5 22.79 -53.41 -19.12
C HIS A 5 21.63 -52.77 -18.37
N CYS A 6 21.81 -52.57 -17.06
CA CYS A 6 20.87 -51.83 -16.23
C CYS A 6 21.07 -50.33 -16.44
N HIS A 7 20.13 -49.66 -17.13
CA HIS A 7 20.06 -48.20 -17.18
C HIS A 7 19.47 -47.68 -15.86
N VAL A 8 20.33 -47.20 -14.97
CA VAL A 8 19.91 -46.41 -13.80
C VAL A 8 19.41 -45.05 -14.30
N ARG A 9 18.09 -44.86 -14.31
CA ARG A 9 17.47 -43.55 -14.53
C ARG A 9 17.54 -42.76 -13.23
N SER A 10 18.31 -41.67 -13.23
CA SER A 10 18.28 -40.67 -12.18
C SER A 10 16.88 -40.09 -12.06
N ILE A 11 16.22 -40.34 -10.93
CA ILE A 11 14.98 -39.66 -10.57
C ILE A 11 15.33 -38.26 -10.05
N SER A 12 15.10 -37.23 -10.86
CA SER A 12 15.13 -35.86 -10.38
C SER A 12 14.01 -35.70 -9.35
N MET A 13 14.38 -35.56 -8.08
CA MET A 13 13.43 -35.19 -7.03
C MET A 13 12.78 -33.84 -7.42
N PRO A 14 11.45 -33.68 -7.27
CA PRO A 14 10.83 -32.39 -7.46
C PRO A 14 11.49 -31.39 -6.52
N THR A 15 12.00 -30.28 -7.07
CA THR A 15 12.60 -29.18 -6.31
C THR A 15 11.60 -28.73 -5.26
N ARG A 16 11.87 -29.01 -3.97
CA ARG A 16 11.04 -28.49 -2.89
C ARG A 16 11.24 -26.98 -2.83
N SER A 17 10.18 -26.22 -3.06
CA SER A 17 10.21 -24.77 -2.89
C SER A 17 10.60 -24.41 -1.45
N HIS A 18 11.40 -23.35 -1.30
CA HIS A 18 11.88 -22.91 0.01
C HIS A 18 10.71 -22.46 0.91
N PRO A 19 10.72 -22.69 2.23
CA PRO A 19 9.60 -22.32 3.11
C PRO A 19 9.14 -20.86 2.98
N ILE A 20 10.08 -19.91 2.91
CA ILE A 20 9.80 -18.47 2.68
C ILE A 20 9.06 -18.21 1.36
N THR A 21 9.37 -18.95 0.29
CA THR A 21 8.72 -18.74 -1.02
C THR A 21 7.27 -19.22 -0.99
N VAL A 22 7.00 -20.30 -0.26
CA VAL A 22 5.63 -20.81 -0.07
C VAL A 22 4.81 -19.83 0.78
N GLU A 23 5.43 -19.24 1.80
CA GLU A 23 4.79 -18.26 2.69
C GLU A 23 4.43 -16.97 1.97
N ILE A 24 5.36 -16.37 1.21
CA ILE A 24 5.08 -15.15 0.46
C ILE A 24 4.02 -15.38 -0.62
N GLU A 25 4.07 -16.50 -1.35
CA GLU A 25 3.03 -16.86 -2.33
C GLU A 25 1.65 -17.04 -1.69
N LYS A 26 1.59 -17.52 -0.45
CA LYS A 26 0.34 -17.63 0.31
C LYS A 26 -0.20 -16.25 0.66
N ILE A 27 0.64 -15.37 1.21
CA ILE A 27 0.26 -13.99 1.56
C ILE A 27 -0.22 -13.24 0.32
N LEU A 28 0.51 -13.34 -0.79
CA LEU A 28 0.18 -12.72 -2.06
C LEU A 28 -1.17 -13.20 -2.61
N ARG A 29 -1.45 -14.51 -2.54
CA ARG A 29 -2.78 -15.05 -2.90
C ARG A 29 -3.88 -14.51 -2.00
N THR A 30 -3.66 -14.41 -0.69
CA THR A 30 -4.64 -13.83 0.24
C THR A 30 -4.91 -12.35 -0.08
N LEU A 31 -3.86 -11.57 -0.34
CA LEU A 31 -3.97 -10.14 -0.70
C LEU A 31 -4.70 -9.94 -2.04
N ARG A 32 -4.56 -10.85 -3.00
CA ARG A 32 -5.29 -10.80 -4.28
C ARG A 32 -6.75 -11.20 -4.17
N THR A 33 -7.02 -12.29 -3.45
CA THR A 33 -8.37 -12.87 -3.31
C THR A 33 -9.26 -12.06 -2.39
N SER A 34 -8.65 -11.29 -1.47
CA SER A 34 -9.33 -10.21 -0.77
C SER A 34 -9.59 -9.07 -1.76
N GLU A 35 -10.53 -9.23 -2.68
CA GLU A 35 -10.82 -8.18 -3.65
C GLU A 35 -11.18 -6.88 -2.92
N LEU A 36 -10.52 -5.78 -3.29
CA LEU A 36 -10.90 -4.42 -2.91
C LEU A 36 -12.21 -4.05 -3.65
N SER A 37 -13.31 -4.72 -3.27
CA SER A 37 -14.62 -4.54 -3.88
C SER A 37 -15.09 -3.09 -3.71
N THR A 38 -15.87 -2.62 -4.67
CA THR A 38 -16.36 -1.23 -4.85
C THR A 38 -17.13 -0.62 -3.66
N ARG A 39 -17.30 -1.34 -2.55
CA ARG A 39 -17.93 -0.89 -1.31
C ARG A 39 -17.04 -1.22 -0.10
N LEU A 40 -15.90 -0.55 -0.02
CA LEU A 40 -14.90 -0.76 1.05
C LEU A 40 -15.44 -0.39 2.43
N LYS A 41 -15.27 -1.32 3.38
CA LYS A 41 -15.34 -1.05 4.81
C LYS A 41 -13.93 -0.82 5.33
N SER A 42 -13.78 0.04 6.34
CA SER A 42 -12.51 0.31 7.04
C SER A 42 -11.75 -0.98 7.41
N GLU A 43 -12.50 -2.00 7.83
CA GLU A 43 -12.01 -3.34 8.18
C GLU A 43 -11.23 -4.03 7.04
N THR A 44 -11.71 -3.94 5.79
CA THR A 44 -11.02 -4.53 4.63
C THR A 44 -9.68 -3.85 4.34
N ILE A 45 -9.59 -2.53 4.55
CA ILE A 45 -8.36 -1.77 4.33
C ILE A 45 -7.31 -2.16 5.39
N ASN A 46 -7.73 -2.34 6.64
CA ASN A 46 -6.83 -2.78 7.71
C ASN A 46 -6.29 -4.21 7.49
N VAL A 47 -7.12 -5.13 7.00
CA VAL A 47 -6.67 -6.49 6.64
C VAL A 47 -5.63 -6.46 5.51
N HIS A 48 -5.85 -5.65 4.48
CA HIS A 48 -4.87 -5.47 3.40
C HIS A 48 -3.57 -4.86 3.90
N LEU A 49 -3.66 -3.84 4.75
CA LEU A 49 -2.50 -3.17 5.33
C LEU A 49 -1.66 -4.13 6.18
N ALA A 50 -2.32 -4.95 7.01
CA ALA A 50 -1.64 -6.00 7.78
C ALA A 50 -0.96 -7.04 6.88
N GLY A 51 -1.64 -7.50 5.83
CA GLY A 51 -1.05 -8.44 4.87
C GLY A 51 0.13 -7.85 4.09
N LEU A 52 0.11 -6.55 3.77
CA LEU A 52 1.24 -5.86 3.15
C LEU A 52 2.45 -5.77 4.08
N ILE A 53 2.23 -5.43 5.35
CA ILE A 53 3.30 -5.40 6.36
C ILE A 53 3.96 -6.78 6.43
N GLU A 54 3.16 -7.85 6.43
CA GLU A 54 3.69 -9.21 6.46
C GLU A 54 4.41 -9.60 5.17
N ALA A 55 3.89 -9.20 4.00
CA ALA A 55 4.58 -9.42 2.73
C ALA A 55 5.97 -8.76 2.72
N TYR A 56 6.10 -7.53 3.25
CA TYR A 56 7.40 -6.87 3.38
C TYR A 56 8.32 -7.54 4.40
N ASN A 57 7.79 -8.12 5.49
CA ASN A 57 8.60 -8.96 6.39
C ASN A 57 9.17 -10.18 5.65
N CYS A 58 8.33 -10.89 4.88
CA CYS A 58 8.80 -12.04 4.11
C CYS A 58 9.80 -11.66 3.01
N ILE A 59 9.64 -10.50 2.37
CA ILE A 59 10.64 -9.98 1.42
C ILE A 59 11.96 -9.73 2.14
N GLU A 60 11.91 -9.11 3.31
CA GLU A 60 13.10 -8.83 4.10
C GLU A 60 13.87 -10.12 4.42
N ASP A 61 13.17 -11.14 4.92
CA ASP A 61 13.76 -12.45 5.20
C ASP A 61 14.32 -13.12 3.92
N LEU A 62 13.60 -12.99 2.80
CA LEU A 62 14.03 -13.50 1.49
C LEU A 62 15.31 -12.83 0.99
N LEU A 63 15.41 -11.51 1.13
CA LEU A 63 16.56 -10.70 0.71
C LEU A 63 17.78 -10.92 1.61
N GLN A 64 17.57 -11.29 2.88
CA GLN A 64 18.65 -11.61 3.81
C GLN A 64 19.24 -13.03 3.62
N LEU A 65 18.61 -13.90 2.82
CA LEU A 65 19.17 -15.22 2.56
C LEU A 65 20.53 -15.11 1.83
N PRO A 66 21.56 -15.88 2.24
CA PRO A 66 22.88 -15.83 1.61
C PRO A 66 22.84 -16.07 0.10
N LEU A 67 21.98 -16.98 -0.37
CA LEU A 67 21.80 -17.28 -1.79
C LEU A 67 21.25 -16.07 -2.56
N THR A 68 20.34 -15.30 -1.94
CA THR A 68 19.79 -14.08 -2.53
C THR A 68 20.85 -12.99 -2.56
N GLN A 69 21.57 -12.76 -1.45
CA GLN A 69 22.62 -11.74 -1.39
C GLN A 69 23.74 -12.00 -2.39
N GLN A 70 24.21 -13.24 -2.49
CA GLN A 70 25.27 -13.63 -3.41
C GLN A 70 24.83 -13.55 -4.89
N GLY A 71 23.56 -13.84 -5.19
CA GLY A 71 23.04 -13.73 -6.55
C GLY A 71 22.79 -12.29 -6.97
N MET A 72 22.24 -11.49 -6.06
CA MET A 72 21.81 -10.11 -6.32
C MET A 72 22.94 -9.09 -6.27
N SER A 73 24.08 -9.40 -5.63
CA SER A 73 25.28 -8.53 -5.64
C SER A 73 26.06 -8.53 -6.96
N SER A 74 25.66 -9.35 -7.94
CA SER A 74 26.27 -9.35 -9.26
C SER A 74 25.92 -8.07 -10.05
N ARG A 75 26.90 -7.53 -10.80
CA ARG A 75 26.74 -6.32 -11.64
C ARG A 75 25.55 -6.35 -12.61
N CYS A 76 24.99 -7.52 -12.92
CA CYS A 76 23.84 -7.60 -13.82
C CYS A 76 22.53 -7.09 -13.21
N HIS A 77 22.44 -7.01 -11.87
CA HIS A 77 21.21 -6.57 -11.18
C HIS A 77 21.30 -5.14 -10.63
N GLU A 78 22.43 -4.45 -10.80
CA GLU A 78 22.65 -3.08 -10.33
C GLU A 78 21.55 -2.12 -10.83
N LYS A 79 21.19 -2.23 -12.12
CA LYS A 79 20.11 -1.44 -12.71
C LYS A 79 18.73 -1.76 -12.11
N TRP A 80 18.44 -3.05 -11.89
CA TRP A 80 17.14 -3.44 -11.31
C TRP A 80 17.03 -2.93 -9.87
N ILE A 81 18.09 -3.04 -9.08
CA ILE A 81 18.09 -2.54 -7.71
C ILE A 81 18.00 -1.02 -7.70
N GLU A 82 18.71 -0.30 -8.57
CA GLU A 82 18.58 1.16 -8.72
C GLU A 82 17.14 1.57 -9.07
N ASP A 83 16.53 0.91 -10.06
CA ASP A 83 15.14 1.12 -10.43
C ASP A 83 14.21 0.85 -9.24
N GLU A 84 14.38 -0.28 -8.54
CA GLU A 84 13.58 -0.63 -7.36
C GLU A 84 13.74 0.37 -6.21
N LEU A 85 14.96 0.86 -5.99
CA LEU A 85 15.24 1.93 -5.04
C LEU A 85 14.49 3.20 -5.45
N ASN A 86 14.46 3.56 -6.73
CA ASN A 86 13.67 4.71 -7.20
C ASN A 86 12.16 4.51 -6.99
N GLU A 87 11.64 3.31 -7.26
CA GLU A 87 10.23 2.96 -6.98
C GLU A 87 9.91 3.10 -5.49
N SER A 88 10.81 2.62 -4.61
CA SER A 88 10.61 2.65 -3.15
C SER A 88 10.50 4.07 -2.60
N VAL A 89 11.26 5.04 -3.13
CA VAL A 89 11.15 6.46 -2.73
C VAL A 89 9.75 6.98 -3.03
N ARG A 90 9.23 6.70 -4.22
CA ARG A 90 7.89 7.16 -4.60
C ARG A 90 6.80 6.54 -3.73
N LEU A 91 6.94 5.26 -3.35
CA LEU A 91 6.04 4.65 -2.37
C LEU A 91 6.12 5.32 -1.00
N LEU A 92 7.33 5.67 -0.53
CA LEU A 92 7.52 6.40 0.73
C LEU A 92 6.88 7.80 0.68
N ASP A 93 7.01 8.52 -0.43
CA ASP A 93 6.39 9.84 -0.62
C ASP A 93 4.86 9.76 -0.60
N VAL A 94 4.29 8.76 -1.27
CA VAL A 94 2.84 8.49 -1.26
C VAL A 94 2.38 8.08 0.14
N CYS A 95 3.11 7.21 0.82
CA CYS A 95 2.79 6.77 2.18
C CYS A 95 2.82 7.95 3.16
N SER A 96 3.83 8.81 3.08
CA SER A 96 3.93 10.04 3.87
C SER A 96 2.74 10.95 3.62
N THR A 97 2.41 11.19 2.35
CA THR A 97 1.26 12.03 2.00
C THR A 97 -0.06 11.45 2.50
N ALA A 98 -0.26 10.12 2.39
CA ALA A 98 -1.46 9.46 2.90
C ALA A 98 -1.60 9.63 4.42
N LYS A 99 -0.50 9.49 5.17
CA LYS A 99 -0.46 9.73 6.62
C LYS A 99 -0.81 11.18 6.95
N ASP A 100 -0.17 12.14 6.29
CA ASP A 100 -0.41 13.57 6.54
C ASP A 100 -1.86 13.97 6.25
N VAL A 101 -2.43 13.44 5.17
CA VAL A 101 -3.83 13.64 4.80
C VAL A 101 -4.77 13.05 5.86
N LEU A 102 -4.50 11.84 6.35
CA LEU A 102 -5.30 11.21 7.40
C LEU A 102 -5.24 11.98 8.72
N LEU A 103 -4.04 12.42 9.12
CA LEU A 103 -3.84 13.26 10.31
C LEU A 103 -4.61 14.58 10.21
N GLN A 104 -4.47 15.30 9.10
CA GLN A 104 -5.22 16.54 8.90
C GLN A 104 -6.74 16.29 8.86
N MET A 105 -7.19 15.18 8.28
CA MET A 105 -8.61 14.83 8.23
C MET A 105 -9.17 14.53 9.62
N LYS A 106 -8.39 13.88 10.49
CA LYS A 106 -8.71 13.63 11.90
C LYS A 106 -8.82 14.93 12.68
N ASP A 107 -7.83 15.82 12.57
CA ASP A 107 -7.84 17.10 13.28
C ASP A 107 -9.04 17.97 12.87
N GLN A 108 -9.30 18.08 11.57
CA GLN A 108 -10.43 18.85 11.04
C GLN A 108 -11.77 18.20 11.37
N ALA A 109 -11.81 16.87 11.49
CA ALA A 109 -12.99 16.15 11.95
C ALA A 109 -13.28 16.44 13.42
N GLN A 110 -12.29 16.30 14.30
CA GLN A 110 -12.43 16.57 15.73
C GLN A 110 -12.85 18.02 15.99
N ASP A 111 -12.18 18.97 15.35
CA ASP A 111 -12.47 20.41 15.47
C ASP A 111 -13.88 20.78 14.95
N LEU A 112 -14.38 20.11 13.91
CA LEU A 112 -15.77 20.28 13.50
C LEU A 112 -16.74 19.66 14.52
N GLN A 113 -16.39 18.49 15.06
CA GLN A 113 -17.22 17.74 16.00
C GLN A 113 -17.44 18.51 17.31
N THR A 114 -16.39 19.15 17.84
CA THR A 114 -16.47 19.97 19.06
C THR A 114 -17.45 21.13 18.89
N VAL A 115 -17.37 21.85 17.76
CA VAL A 115 -18.29 22.96 17.45
C VAL A 115 -19.72 22.46 17.31
N LEU A 116 -19.94 21.32 16.63
CA LEU A 116 -21.27 20.74 16.47
C LEU A 116 -21.88 20.24 17.79
N ARG A 117 -21.07 19.85 18.78
CA ARG A 117 -21.54 19.45 20.13
C ARG A 117 -21.82 20.64 21.04
N SER A 118 -21.18 21.79 20.82
CA SER A 118 -21.35 22.98 21.65
C SER A 118 -22.76 23.62 21.54
N ARG A 119 -23.15 24.40 22.55
CA ARG A 119 -24.35 25.28 22.55
C ARG A 119 -24.17 26.54 21.67
N GLY A 120 -23.13 26.59 20.82
CA GLY A 120 -22.86 27.72 19.94
C GLY A 120 -23.97 28.01 18.93
N SER A 121 -23.94 29.22 18.36
CA SER A 121 -24.93 29.70 17.40
C SER A 121 -24.97 28.82 16.15
N GLU A 122 -26.13 28.73 15.52
CA GLU A 122 -26.29 28.04 14.25
C GLU A 122 -25.40 28.66 13.16
N ALA A 123 -25.15 29.97 13.24
CA ALA A 123 -24.22 30.67 12.34
C ALA A 123 -22.78 30.16 12.48
N ASP A 124 -22.31 29.93 13.71
CA ASP A 124 -20.96 29.44 14.00
C ASP A 124 -20.77 28.01 13.46
N LYS A 125 -21.78 27.15 13.69
CA LYS A 125 -21.81 25.77 13.16
C LYS A 125 -21.78 25.76 11.64
N GLN A 126 -22.58 26.60 11.00
CA GLN A 126 -22.59 26.72 9.54
C GLN A 126 -21.23 27.17 9.00
N GLN A 127 -20.59 28.15 9.64
CA GLN A 127 -19.28 28.63 9.25
C GLN A 127 -18.21 27.54 9.36
N LYS A 128 -18.22 26.76 10.45
CA LYS A 128 -17.27 25.65 10.65
C LYS A 128 -17.45 24.53 9.62
N VAL A 129 -18.70 24.17 9.32
CA VAL A 129 -19.01 23.20 8.26
C VAL A 129 -18.50 23.69 6.90
N ARG A 130 -18.67 24.98 6.56
CA ARG A 130 -18.13 25.56 5.32
C ARG A 130 -16.61 25.47 5.27
N ALA A 131 -15.92 25.78 6.38
CA ALA A 131 -14.47 25.66 6.49
C ALA A 131 -14.01 24.21 6.25
N TYR A 132 -14.63 23.23 6.91
CA TYR A 132 -14.34 21.80 6.71
C TYR A 132 -14.55 21.35 5.26
N LEU A 133 -15.64 21.78 4.62
CA LEU A 133 -15.89 21.46 3.20
C LEU A 133 -14.86 22.10 2.26
N CYS A 134 -14.38 23.31 2.58
CA CYS A 134 -13.30 23.97 1.83
C CYS A 134 -11.98 23.23 2.00
N PHE A 135 -11.63 22.88 3.25
CA PHE A 135 -10.47 22.05 3.57
C PHE A 135 -10.50 20.73 2.78
N ARG A 136 -11.61 20.00 2.82
CA ARG A 136 -11.76 18.72 2.11
C ARG A 136 -11.53 18.86 0.60
N LYS A 137 -11.99 19.97 -0.01
CA LYS A 137 -11.72 20.25 -1.43
C LYS A 137 -10.24 20.47 -1.71
N LYS A 138 -9.53 21.21 -0.84
CA LYS A 138 -8.07 21.43 -0.97
C LYS A 138 -7.31 20.11 -0.79
N MET A 139 -7.64 19.35 0.25
CA MET A 139 -7.09 18.03 0.53
C MET A 139 -7.26 17.08 -0.66
N ASN A 140 -8.46 17.01 -1.27
CA ASN A 140 -8.71 16.17 -2.44
C ASN A 140 -7.85 16.55 -3.66
N LYS A 141 -7.44 17.82 -3.81
CA LYS A 141 -6.50 18.20 -4.87
C LYS A 141 -5.13 17.56 -4.65
N ASN A 142 -4.64 17.55 -3.41
CA ASN A 142 -3.38 16.91 -3.06
C ASN A 142 -3.46 15.39 -3.28
N ILE A 143 -4.55 14.76 -2.84
CA ILE A 143 -4.76 13.33 -3.05
C ILE A 143 -4.77 12.98 -4.56
N ASN A 144 -5.47 13.76 -5.38
CA ASN A 144 -5.50 13.53 -6.83
C ASN A 144 -4.12 13.67 -7.48
N LYS A 145 -3.23 14.49 -6.92
CA LYS A 145 -1.83 14.57 -7.37
C LYS A 145 -1.11 13.24 -7.11
N CYS A 146 -1.21 12.70 -5.89
CA CYS A 146 -0.61 11.40 -5.53
C CYS A 146 -1.21 10.24 -6.33
N LEU A 147 -2.52 10.24 -6.56
CA LEU A 147 -3.16 9.26 -7.45
C LEU A 147 -2.62 9.33 -8.89
N GLY A 148 -2.27 10.54 -9.35
CA GLY A 148 -1.60 10.74 -10.64
C GLY A 148 -0.17 10.18 -10.66
N GLU A 149 0.56 10.30 -9.55
CA GLU A 149 1.90 9.73 -9.38
C GLU A 149 1.84 8.19 -9.37
N LEU A 150 0.94 7.59 -8.58
CA LEU A 150 0.73 6.14 -8.53
C LEU A 150 0.42 5.54 -9.92
N LYS A 151 -0.42 6.20 -10.72
CA LYS A 151 -0.74 5.76 -12.08
C LYS A 151 0.47 5.73 -13.02
N ARG A 152 1.45 6.61 -12.81
CA ARG A 152 2.70 6.60 -13.61
C ARG A 152 3.61 5.45 -13.20
N MET A 153 3.54 5.01 -11.94
CA MET A 153 4.27 3.84 -11.47
C MET A 153 3.76 2.57 -12.16
N ASP A 154 2.44 2.42 -12.30
CA ASP A 154 1.82 1.26 -12.96
C ASP A 154 2.23 1.09 -14.44
N THR A 155 2.45 2.20 -15.16
CA THR A 155 2.78 2.19 -16.59
C THR A 155 4.27 2.02 -16.91
N THR A 156 5.14 2.06 -15.90
CA THR A 156 6.61 1.98 -16.11
C THR A 156 7.09 0.53 -16.07
N SER A 157 6.20 -0.46 -16.11
CA SER A 157 6.56 -1.89 -16.22
C SER A 157 7.19 -2.20 -17.58
N VAL A 158 8.47 -1.86 -17.72
CA VAL A 158 9.31 -2.38 -18.78
C VAL A 158 9.29 -3.90 -18.66
N PRO A 159 8.94 -4.65 -19.72
CA PRO A 159 9.13 -6.09 -19.72
C PRO A 159 10.62 -6.32 -19.47
N THR A 160 10.97 -6.94 -18.34
CA THR A 160 12.34 -7.39 -18.11
C THR A 160 12.58 -8.56 -19.05
N SER A 161 12.81 -8.27 -20.33
CA SER A 161 13.55 -9.17 -21.18
C SER A 161 15.02 -8.88 -20.91
N LEU A 162 15.74 -9.96 -20.61
CA LEU A 162 17.19 -10.04 -20.38
C LEU A 162 17.62 -9.64 -18.95
N VAL A 163 17.84 -10.66 -18.10
CA VAL A 163 19.17 -11.13 -17.64
C VAL A 163 19.01 -11.88 -16.31
N SER A 164 18.83 -13.20 -16.37
CA SER A 164 19.28 -14.12 -15.31
C SER A 164 19.27 -15.55 -15.85
N GLN A 165 20.41 -16.24 -15.78
CA GLN A 165 20.51 -17.68 -16.02
C GLN A 165 20.13 -18.48 -14.75
N ASP A 166 19.81 -17.77 -13.66
CA ASP A 166 19.48 -18.27 -12.33
C ASP A 166 17.99 -18.10 -12.02
N GLN A 167 17.31 -19.23 -11.78
CA GLN A 167 15.88 -19.33 -11.48
C GLN A 167 15.50 -18.66 -10.14
N HIS A 168 16.41 -18.58 -9.17
CA HIS A 168 16.15 -17.99 -7.85
C HIS A 168 16.06 -16.46 -7.91
N GLN A 169 16.95 -15.83 -8.68
CA GLN A 169 16.98 -14.37 -8.85
C GLN A 169 15.71 -13.86 -9.54
N GLU A 170 15.29 -14.54 -10.60
CA GLU A 170 14.05 -14.21 -11.32
C GLU A 170 12.83 -14.28 -10.38
N MET A 171 12.79 -15.28 -9.50
CA MET A 171 11.74 -15.42 -8.51
C MET A 171 11.74 -14.26 -7.50
N VAL A 172 12.91 -13.88 -6.95
CA VAL A 172 13.02 -12.74 -6.03
C VAL A 172 12.52 -11.45 -6.68
N ILE A 173 12.99 -11.16 -7.90
CA ILE A 173 12.57 -9.97 -8.66
C ILE A 173 11.06 -9.98 -8.88
N LYS A 174 10.50 -11.12 -9.29
CA LYS A 174 9.05 -11.27 -9.52
C LYS A 174 8.25 -11.00 -8.26
N VAL A 175 8.66 -11.58 -7.13
CA VAL A 175 7.99 -11.41 -5.84
C VAL A 175 8.01 -9.95 -5.37
N VAL A 176 9.17 -9.28 -5.48
CA VAL A 176 9.30 -7.86 -5.12
C VAL A 176 8.41 -6.98 -5.99
N LYS A 177 8.39 -7.22 -7.31
CA LYS A 177 7.49 -6.52 -8.24
C LYS A 177 6.03 -6.72 -7.87
N GLU A 178 5.65 -7.94 -7.55
CA GLU A 178 4.27 -8.28 -7.19
C GLU A 178 3.81 -7.58 -5.90
N VAL A 179 4.65 -7.56 -4.85
CA VAL A 179 4.33 -6.83 -3.62
C VAL A 179 4.23 -5.32 -3.88
N ARG A 180 5.09 -4.77 -4.75
CA ARG A 180 4.99 -3.36 -5.16
C ARG A 180 3.66 -3.05 -5.84
N GLU A 181 3.22 -3.88 -6.79
CA GLU A 181 1.93 -3.70 -7.49
C GLU A 181 0.75 -3.71 -6.51
N ILE A 182 0.75 -4.64 -5.55
CA ILE A 182 -0.28 -4.69 -4.51
C ILE A 182 -0.22 -3.43 -3.62
N THR A 183 0.99 -2.95 -3.29
CA THR A 183 1.19 -1.74 -2.51
C THR A 183 0.66 -0.50 -3.24
N ILE A 184 0.92 -0.38 -4.55
CA ILE A 184 0.37 0.70 -5.40
C ILE A 184 -1.16 0.64 -5.40
N SER A 185 -1.74 -0.54 -5.62
CA SER A 185 -3.19 -0.76 -5.61
C SER A 185 -3.84 -0.41 -4.26
N PHE A 186 -3.19 -0.79 -3.16
CA PHE A 186 -3.60 -0.43 -1.80
C PHE A 186 -3.64 1.09 -1.62
N PHE A 187 -2.56 1.81 -1.97
CA PHE A 187 -2.54 3.27 -1.85
C PHE A 187 -3.55 3.95 -2.76
N HIS A 188 -3.72 3.47 -4.00
CA HIS A 188 -4.73 3.99 -4.91
C HIS A 188 -6.14 3.88 -4.29
N THR A 189 -6.43 2.73 -3.69
CA THR A 189 -7.70 2.43 -3.05
C THR A 189 -7.92 3.25 -1.78
N LEU A 190 -6.92 3.29 -0.89
CA LEU A 190 -6.95 4.08 0.34
C LEU A 190 -7.18 5.57 0.04
N LEU A 191 -6.41 6.15 -0.88
CA LEU A 191 -6.52 7.55 -1.26
C LEU A 191 -7.86 7.88 -1.93
N SER A 192 -8.39 6.95 -2.73
CA SER A 192 -9.74 7.08 -3.33
C SER A 192 -10.85 7.01 -2.27
N PHE A 193 -10.68 6.15 -1.26
CA PHE A 193 -11.57 6.06 -0.11
C PHE A 193 -11.59 7.37 0.69
N ILE A 194 -10.42 7.94 0.98
CA ILE A 194 -10.29 9.24 1.68
C ILE A 194 -10.91 10.37 0.85
N SER A 195 -10.68 10.36 -0.47
CA SER A 195 -11.19 11.38 -1.40
C SER A 195 -12.69 11.31 -1.62
N SER A 196 -13.32 10.17 -1.33
CA SER A 196 -14.75 9.96 -1.55
C SER A 196 -15.56 11.00 -0.79
N PRO A 197 -16.51 11.70 -1.44
CA PRO A 197 -17.34 12.67 -0.75
C PRO A 197 -18.24 11.94 0.26
N ALA A 198 -18.20 12.36 1.53
CA ALA A 198 -19.09 11.81 2.57
C ALA A 198 -20.59 11.95 2.23
N LEU A 199 -20.93 12.81 1.27
CA LEU A 199 -22.27 12.99 0.74
C LEU A 199 -22.17 13.33 -0.77
N LYS A 200 -22.59 12.43 -1.66
CA LYS A 200 -22.89 12.83 -3.05
C LYS A 200 -24.19 13.66 -3.04
N PRO A 201 -24.24 14.91 -3.54
CA PRO A 201 -25.49 15.66 -3.55
C PRO A 201 -26.04 15.88 -4.97
N LYS A 202 -27.31 15.53 -5.15
CA LYS A 202 -28.15 15.99 -6.27
C LYS A 202 -28.86 17.33 -5.98
N SER A 203 -28.43 18.15 -5.00
CA SER A 203 -29.21 19.35 -4.61
C SER A 203 -28.38 20.56 -4.12
N ARG A 204 -28.98 21.76 -4.24
CA ARG A 204 -28.44 23.12 -3.98
C ARG A 204 -27.60 23.27 -2.71
N LYS A 205 -26.58 24.16 -2.79
CA LYS A 205 -25.49 24.42 -1.83
C LYS A 205 -25.88 24.64 -0.36
N TRP A 206 -27.11 25.09 -0.05
CA TRP A 206 -27.55 25.36 1.33
C TRP A 206 -28.09 24.12 2.06
N SER A 207 -28.68 23.16 1.35
CA SER A 207 -29.21 21.93 1.98
C SER A 207 -28.10 21.00 2.49
N LEU A 208 -26.84 21.22 2.06
CA LEU A 208 -25.69 20.41 2.46
C LEU A 208 -25.23 20.76 3.87
N VAL A 209 -25.21 22.04 4.22
CA VAL A 209 -24.75 22.50 5.53
C VAL A 209 -25.72 22.06 6.61
N SER A 210 -27.03 22.28 6.40
CA SER A 210 -28.05 21.86 7.36
C SER A 210 -28.13 20.33 7.49
N LYS A 211 -28.05 19.56 6.40
CA LYS A 211 -27.99 18.08 6.46
C LYS A 211 -26.75 17.57 7.17
N PHE A 212 -25.60 18.21 6.97
CA PHE A 212 -24.35 17.82 7.63
C PHE A 212 -24.38 18.11 9.13
N ILE A 213 -24.99 19.22 9.56
CA ILE A 213 -25.16 19.54 10.98
C ILE A 213 -26.03 18.48 11.69
N HIS A 214 -27.09 18.01 11.03
CA HIS A 214 -28.05 17.05 11.62
C HIS A 214 -27.57 15.59 11.53
N ASN A 215 -26.96 15.17 10.41
CA ASN A 215 -26.61 13.76 10.17
C ASN A 215 -25.09 13.49 10.21
N GLY A 216 -24.25 14.52 10.19
CA GLY A 216 -22.80 14.38 10.06
C GLY A 216 -22.08 13.92 11.32
N LYS A 217 -22.67 14.09 12.52
CA LYS A 217 -22.03 13.72 13.80
C LYS A 217 -21.64 12.23 13.88
N LYS A 218 -22.57 11.32 13.57
CA LYS A 218 -22.31 9.86 13.58
C LYS A 218 -21.28 9.45 12.52
N GLY A 219 -21.31 10.11 11.36
CA GLY A 219 -20.32 9.86 10.30
C GLY A 219 -18.91 10.33 10.69
N LEU A 220 -18.80 11.39 11.49
CA LEU A 220 -17.54 11.95 11.95
C LEU A 220 -16.86 11.07 13.01
N GLU A 221 -17.65 10.49 13.93
CA GLU A 221 -17.18 9.51 14.91
C GLU A 221 -16.66 8.23 14.23
N ALA A 222 -17.42 7.67 13.29
CA ALA A 222 -16.98 6.48 12.55
C ALA A 222 -15.72 6.72 11.72
N LEU A 223 -15.59 7.92 11.14
CA LEU A 223 -14.41 8.34 10.41
C LEU A 223 -13.17 8.41 11.32
N GLU A 224 -13.30 9.01 12.50
CA GLU A 224 -12.21 9.15 13.47
C GLU A 224 -11.65 7.80 13.93
N THR A 225 -12.54 6.86 14.30
CA THR A 225 -12.13 5.50 14.67
C THR A 225 -11.40 4.81 13.51
N SER A 226 -11.93 4.95 12.29
CA SER A 226 -11.31 4.36 11.10
C SER A 226 -9.93 4.96 10.80
N ILE A 227 -9.74 6.26 11.01
CA ILE A 227 -8.44 6.92 10.79
C ILE A 227 -7.39 6.41 11.79
N LYS A 228 -7.77 6.20 13.07
CA LYS A 228 -6.83 5.79 14.12
C LYS A 228 -6.16 4.44 13.81
N ASP A 229 -6.93 3.46 13.35
CA ASP A 229 -6.40 2.14 13.00
C ASP A 229 -5.47 2.22 11.78
N LEU A 230 -5.86 3.01 10.78
CA LEU A 230 -5.06 3.24 9.57
C LEU A 230 -3.76 3.98 9.85
N GLU A 231 -3.78 4.97 10.76
CA GLU A 231 -2.62 5.77 11.16
C GLU A 231 -1.47 4.86 11.66
N THR A 232 -1.81 3.93 12.55
CA THR A 232 -0.85 2.99 13.13
C THR A 232 -0.31 2.03 12.08
N GLY A 233 -1.20 1.43 11.27
CA GLY A 233 -0.77 0.49 10.23
C GLY A 233 0.10 1.15 9.15
N LEU A 234 -0.21 2.39 8.75
CA LEU A 234 0.59 3.14 7.77
C LEU A 234 1.95 3.52 8.32
N GLN A 235 2.06 3.80 9.63
CA GLN A 235 3.35 4.01 10.26
C GLN A 235 4.20 2.73 10.22
N CYS A 236 3.61 1.56 10.46
CA CYS A 236 4.29 0.28 10.34
C CYS A 236 4.73 0.01 8.90
N LEU A 237 3.85 0.22 7.91
CA LEU A 237 4.17 0.04 6.50
C LEU A 237 5.29 0.99 6.05
N PHE A 238 5.25 2.26 6.47
CA PHE A 238 6.30 3.24 6.19
C PHE A 238 7.67 2.78 6.71
N LYS A 239 7.72 2.26 7.94
CA LYS A 239 8.95 1.70 8.52
C LYS A 239 9.45 0.51 7.71
N ARG A 240 8.57 -0.40 7.31
CA ARG A 240 8.94 -1.57 6.49
C ARG A 240 9.46 -1.18 5.11
N LEU A 241 8.90 -0.15 4.49
CA LEU A 241 9.43 0.39 3.23
C LEU A 241 10.85 0.98 3.39
N ILE A 242 11.16 1.62 4.53
CA ILE A 242 12.51 2.09 4.83
C ILE A 242 13.47 0.91 5.00
N GLU A 243 13.08 -0.09 5.79
CA GLU A 243 13.89 -1.29 6.02
C GLU A 243 14.20 -2.02 4.70
N PHE A 244 13.18 -2.27 3.88
CA PHE A 244 13.32 -2.82 2.54
C PHE A 244 14.33 -2.05 1.69
N ARG A 245 14.26 -0.72 1.70
CA ARG A 245 15.20 0.15 0.97
C ARG A 245 16.64 -0.01 1.49
N VAL A 246 16.81 -0.02 2.82
CA VAL A 246 18.13 -0.21 3.44
C VAL A 246 18.72 -1.56 3.05
N THR A 247 17.90 -2.61 3.03
CA THR A 247 18.32 -3.96 2.65
C THR A 247 18.74 -4.04 1.19
N LEU A 248 18.01 -3.40 0.27
CA LEU A 248 18.43 -3.27 -1.13
C LEU A 248 19.76 -2.50 -1.27
N LEU A 249 19.93 -1.39 -0.53
CA LEU A 249 21.19 -0.63 -0.54
C LEU A 249 22.37 -1.46 -0.03
N ASN A 250 22.16 -2.28 1.00
CA ASN A 250 23.17 -3.18 1.53
C ASN A 250 23.58 -4.24 0.49
N ILE A 251 22.63 -4.78 -0.28
CA ILE A 251 22.93 -5.72 -1.36
C ILE A 251 23.76 -5.06 -2.48
N CYS A 252 23.49 -3.79 -2.81
CA CYS A 252 24.29 -3.04 -3.80
C CYS A 252 25.71 -2.68 -3.35
N THR A 253 25.96 -2.65 -2.04
CA THR A 253 27.23 -2.15 -1.48
C THR A 253 28.16 -3.26 -0.99
N GLN A 254 27.70 -4.51 -0.99
CA GLN A 254 28.48 -5.72 -0.71
C GLN A 254 29.18 -6.25 -1.97
#